data_AF-A0A352S5V7-F1
#
_entry.id   AF-A0A352S5V7-F1
#
_cell.length_a   1.000
_cell.length_b   1.000
_cell.length_c   1.000
_cell.angle_alpha   90.00
_cell.angle_beta   90.00
_cell.angle_gamma   90.00
#
_symmetry.space_group_name_H-M   'P 1'
#
loop_
_entity.id
_entity.type
_entity.pdbx_description
1 polymer ?
#
loop_
_entity_poly.entity_id
_entity_poly.type
_entity_poly.pdbx_seq_one_letter_code
_entity_poly.pdbx_strand_id
1 'polypeptide(L)'
;MQREMPFFGEVRQMQNAPDDLVKRCRHGLDAIRLCIQLSGHTHDFIREQLNIDKGHFSRIMQGKAWFPDTKRIELMNICGNRAPAQFDALMTGCELVELSKDAKIRELEEQLRALKSAA
;
A
#
# COMPACT_ATOMS: atom_id res chain seq x y z
N MET A 1 31.05 2.03 26.29
CA MET A 1 30.93 2.02 24.81
C MET A 1 29.64 1.28 24.47
N GLN A 2 28.50 1.97 24.42
CA GLN A 2 27.24 1.40 23.95
C GLN A 2 27.36 1.19 22.45
N ARG A 3 27.15 -0.04 21.98
CA ARG A 3 27.02 -0.35 20.56
C ARG A 3 25.58 -0.05 20.19
N GLU A 4 25.36 1.04 19.47
CA GLU A 4 24.09 1.29 18.79
C GLU A 4 23.91 0.18 17.75
N MET A 5 22.91 -0.67 17.95
CA MET A 5 22.52 -1.64 16.93
C MET A 5 21.71 -0.89 15.88
N PRO A 6 22.16 -0.82 14.61
CA PRO A 6 21.33 -0.26 13.55
C PRO A 6 20.15 -1.19 13.34
N PHE A 7 18.96 -0.74 13.73
CA PHE A 7 17.70 -1.38 13.37
C PHE A 7 17.48 -1.12 11.89
N PHE A 8 18.08 -1.96 11.03
CA PHE A 8 17.66 -2.04 9.64
C PHE A 8 16.26 -2.64 9.64
N GLY A 9 15.23 -1.78 9.72
CA GLY A 9 13.88 -2.20 9.43
C GLY A 9 13.89 -2.79 8.01
N GLU A 10 13.54 -4.07 7.89
CA GLU A 10 13.41 -4.69 6.58
C GLU A 10 12.53 -3.81 5.70
N VAL A 11 13.07 -3.35 4.58
CA VAL A 11 12.30 -2.61 3.58
C VAL A 11 11.24 -3.57 3.08
N ARG A 12 10.00 -3.44 3.56
CA ARG A 12 8.88 -4.23 3.06
C ARG A 12 8.76 -3.94 1.58
N GLN A 13 8.98 -4.97 0.76
CA GLN A 13 8.74 -4.86 -0.67
C GLN A 13 7.27 -4.49 -0.89
N MET A 14 7.05 -3.53 -1.79
CA MET A 14 5.71 -3.06 -2.06
C MET A 14 4.90 -4.14 -2.77
N GLN A 15 3.76 -4.49 -2.19
CA GLN A 15 2.88 -5.56 -2.70
C GLN A 15 1.50 -5.01 -3.08
N ASN A 16 0.80 -5.76 -3.92
CA ASN A 16 -0.62 -5.53 -4.14
C ASN A 16 -1.39 -6.04 -2.91
N ALA A 17 -2.38 -5.26 -2.47
CA ALA A 17 -3.35 -5.72 -1.48
C ALA A 17 -4.27 -6.79 -2.09
N PRO A 18 -4.85 -7.68 -1.26
CA PRO A 18 -5.80 -8.68 -1.74
C PRO A 18 -6.98 -8.06 -2.49
N ASP A 19 -7.22 -8.51 -3.72
CA ASP A 19 -8.22 -7.93 -4.61
C ASP A 19 -9.64 -7.97 -4.06
N ASP A 20 -9.98 -9.02 -3.31
CA ASP A 20 -11.29 -9.19 -2.69
C ASP A 20 -11.56 -8.12 -1.63
N LEU A 21 -10.52 -7.62 -0.94
CA LEU A 21 -10.62 -6.54 0.01
C LEU A 21 -10.71 -5.18 -0.69
N VAL A 22 -9.92 -4.97 -1.75
CA VAL A 22 -9.97 -3.73 -2.55
C VAL A 22 -11.36 -3.55 -3.18
N LYS A 23 -11.96 -4.62 -3.70
CA LYS A 23 -13.31 -4.61 -4.29
C LYS A 23 -14.43 -4.26 -3.30
N ARG A 24 -14.19 -4.38 -1.99
CA ARG A 24 -15.16 -4.01 -0.94
C ARG A 24 -15.07 -2.53 -0.54
N CYS A 25 -14.01 -1.82 -0.92
CA CYS A 25 -13.88 -0.40 -0.68
C CYS A 25 -14.95 0.36 -1.48
N ARG A 26 -15.63 1.32 -0.84
CA ARG A 26 -16.70 2.10 -1.50
C ARG A 26 -16.20 3.46 -2.00
N HIS A 27 -15.16 3.98 -1.38
CA HIS A 27 -14.59 5.30 -1.66
C HIS A 27 -13.11 5.33 -1.26
N GLY A 28 -12.37 6.35 -1.70
CA GLY A 28 -10.92 6.45 -1.47
C GLY A 28 -10.50 6.31 -0.01
N LEU A 29 -11.28 6.83 0.95
CA LEU A 29 -10.97 6.68 2.38
C LEU A 29 -11.02 5.22 2.87
N ASP A 30 -11.84 4.35 2.28
CA ASP A 30 -11.87 2.93 2.65
C ASP A 30 -10.56 2.26 2.22
N ALA A 31 -10.03 2.62 1.04
CA ALA A 31 -8.75 2.14 0.55
C ALA A 31 -7.57 2.65 1.40
N ILE A 32 -7.63 3.89 1.90
CA ILE A 32 -6.63 4.43 2.84
C ILE A 32 -6.66 3.64 4.16
N ARG A 33 -7.84 3.37 4.72
CA ARG A 33 -7.98 2.57 5.95
C ARG A 33 -7.49 1.14 5.75
N LEU A 34 -7.84 0.51 4.61
CA LEU A 34 -7.35 -0.81 4.24
C LEU A 34 -5.83 -0.84 4.16
N CYS A 35 -5.22 0.16 3.52
CA CYS A 35 -3.77 0.29 3.39
C CYS A 35 -3.07 0.27 4.76
N ILE A 36 -3.59 1.07 5.71
CA ILE A 36 -3.08 1.13 7.09
C ILE A 36 -3.30 -0.20 7.81
N GLN A 37 -4.51 -0.77 7.71
CA GLN A 37 -4.86 -2.01 8.40
C GLN A 37 -3.96 -3.18 7.96
N LEU A 38 -3.69 -3.34 6.66
CA LEU A 38 -2.83 -4.39 6.14
C LEU A 38 -1.37 -4.23 6.57
N SER A 39 -0.92 -3.01 6.86
CA SER A 39 0.44 -2.76 7.34
C SER A 39 0.68 -3.25 8.77
N GLY A 40 -0.36 -3.33 9.60
CA GLY A 40 -0.25 -3.57 11.04
C GLY A 40 0.30 -2.39 11.85
N HIS A 41 0.52 -1.22 11.21
CA HIS A 41 0.92 -0.02 11.93
C HIS A 41 -0.25 0.65 12.66
N THR A 42 0.05 1.31 13.76
CA THR A 42 -0.94 2.11 14.49
C THR A 42 -1.21 3.43 13.77
N HIS A 43 -2.39 4.02 14.01
CA HIS A 43 -2.71 5.35 13.51
C HIS A 43 -1.73 6.42 14.01
N ASP A 44 -1.25 6.29 15.25
CA ASP A 44 -0.27 7.22 15.82
C ASP A 44 1.09 7.15 15.09
N PHE A 45 1.56 5.94 14.77
CA PHE A 45 2.77 5.78 13.97
C PHE A 45 2.59 6.39 12.57
N ILE A 46 1.49 6.07 11.87
CA ILE A 46 1.26 6.57 10.52
C ILE A 46 1.18 8.10 10.48
N ARG A 47 0.46 8.75 11.41
CA ARG A 47 0.38 10.21 11.43
C ARG A 47 1.75 10.86 11.67
N GLU A 48 2.60 10.24 12.50
CA GLU A 48 3.93 10.76 12.82
C GLU A 48 4.86 10.64 11.62
N GLN A 49 4.88 9.48 10.96
CA GLN A 49 5.66 9.27 9.74
C GLN A 49 5.21 10.22 8.62
N LEU A 50 3.90 10.43 8.49
CA LEU A 50 3.34 11.34 7.51
C LEU A 50 3.39 12.81 7.93
N ASN A 51 3.88 13.15 9.13
CA ASN A 51 3.85 14.50 9.68
C ASN A 51 2.45 15.17 9.56
N ILE A 52 1.40 14.44 9.96
CA ILE A 52 0.02 14.92 10.02
C ILE A 52 -0.36 15.15 11.48
N ASP A 53 -0.91 16.33 11.77
CA ASP A 53 -1.46 16.63 13.09
C ASP A 53 -2.49 15.58 13.54
N LYS A 54 -2.48 15.25 14.84
CA LYS A 54 -3.36 14.23 15.42
C LYS A 54 -4.85 14.54 15.21
N GLY A 55 -5.24 15.81 15.40
CA GLY A 55 -6.61 16.27 15.20
C GLY A 55 -7.03 16.13 13.73
N HIS A 56 -6.16 16.55 12.81
CA HIS A 56 -6.41 16.40 11.38
C HIS A 56 -6.51 14.92 10.97
N PHE A 57 -5.56 14.08 11.37
CA PHE A 57 -5.58 12.64 11.07
C PHE A 57 -6.85 11.95 11.60
N SER A 58 -7.26 12.28 12.83
CA SER A 58 -8.51 11.77 13.41
C SER A 58 -9.74 12.16 12.58
N ARG A 59 -9.83 13.41 12.11
CA ARG A 59 -10.93 13.85 11.24
C ARG A 59 -10.94 13.13 9.90
N ILE A 60 -9.77 12.89 9.30
CA ILE A 60 -9.63 12.10 8.07
C ILE A 60 -10.16 10.69 8.32
N MET A 61 -9.71 10.02 9.39
CA MET A 61 -10.15 8.65 9.72
C MET A 61 -11.65 8.56 10.03
N GLN A 62 -12.30 9.66 10.40
CA GLN A 62 -13.75 9.75 10.58
C GLN A 62 -14.52 10.16 9.31
N GLY A 63 -13.84 10.45 8.20
CA GLY A 63 -14.47 10.96 6.97
C GLY A 63 -14.92 12.42 7.05
N LYS A 64 -14.39 13.19 8.01
CA LYS A 64 -14.70 14.62 8.24
C LYS A 64 -13.63 15.57 7.67
N ALA A 65 -12.63 15.02 6.98
CA ALA A 65 -11.57 15.73 6.30
C ALA A 65 -11.01 14.86 5.16
N TRP A 66 -10.34 15.48 4.20
CA TRP A 66 -9.71 14.80 3.07
C TRP A 66 -8.29 14.39 3.40
N PHE A 67 -7.88 13.21 2.91
CA PHE A 67 -6.49 12.79 3.01
C PHE A 67 -5.64 13.64 2.06
N PRO A 68 -4.46 14.16 2.48
CA PRO A 68 -3.62 14.97 1.59
C PRO A 68 -3.08 14.15 0.42
N ASP A 69 -3.39 14.56 -0.81
CA ASP A 69 -2.96 13.86 -2.03
C ASP A 69 -1.43 13.73 -2.12
N THR A 70 -0.71 14.75 -1.65
CA THR A 70 0.76 14.78 -1.61
C THR A 70 1.37 13.69 -0.72
N LYS A 71 0.59 13.08 0.18
CA LYS A 71 1.05 12.07 1.14
C LYS A 71 0.62 10.65 0.78
N ARG A 72 -0.11 10.48 -0.32
CA ARG A 72 -0.74 9.20 -0.66
C ARG A 72 0.27 8.14 -1.08
N ILE A 73 1.29 8.53 -1.84
CA ILE A 73 2.40 7.64 -2.21
C ILE A 73 3.25 7.30 -0.98
N GLU A 74 3.53 8.29 -0.14
CA GLU A 74 4.27 8.12 1.12
C GLU A 74 3.57 7.12 2.04
N LEU A 75 2.25 7.21 2.18
CA LEU A 75 1.44 6.23 2.91
C LEU A 75 1.63 4.81 2.38
N MET A 76 1.54 4.61 1.06
CA MET A 76 1.72 3.29 0.44
C MET A 76 3.13 2.74 0.69
N ASN A 77 4.16 3.59 0.63
CA ASN A 77 5.54 3.21 0.94
C ASN A 77 5.70 2.77 2.40
N ILE A 78 5.15 3.55 3.34
CA ILE A 78 5.18 3.21 4.77
C ILE A 78 4.43 1.91 5.03
N CYS A 79 3.25 1.75 4.43
CA CYS A 79 2.38 0.60 4.64
C CYS A 79 2.81 -0.66 3.86
N GLY A 80 3.69 -0.52 2.87
CA GLY A 80 4.18 -1.61 2.03
C GLY A 80 3.14 -2.18 1.06
N ASN A 81 2.05 -1.47 0.76
CA ASN A 81 1.01 -1.98 -0.13
C ASN A 81 0.37 -0.90 -1.02
N ARG A 82 -0.18 -1.33 -2.15
CA ARG A 82 -0.76 -0.47 -3.20
C ARG A 82 -2.29 -0.30 -3.13
N ALA A 83 -2.92 -0.59 -1.99
CA ALA A 83 -4.38 -0.60 -1.87
C ALA A 83 -5.06 0.68 -2.42
N PRO A 84 -4.57 1.90 -2.15
CA PRO A 84 -5.15 3.12 -2.72
C PRO A 84 -5.04 3.16 -4.26
N ALA A 85 -3.89 2.85 -4.83
CA ALA A 85 -3.69 2.86 -6.29
C ALA A 85 -4.52 1.77 -6.99
N GLN A 86 -4.63 0.58 -6.39
CA GLN A 86 -5.49 -0.50 -6.91
C GLN A 86 -6.95 -0.09 -6.90
N PHE A 87 -7.40 0.61 -5.85
CA PHE A 87 -8.75 1.14 -5.79
C PHE A 87 -9.01 2.16 -6.90
N ASP A 88 -8.10 3.10 -7.15
CA ASP A 88 -8.29 4.07 -8.25
C ASP A 88 -8.38 3.36 -9.60
N ALA A 89 -7.46 2.42 -9.88
CA ALA A 89 -7.48 1.65 -11.10
C ALA A 89 -8.83 0.92 -11.26
N LEU A 90 -9.30 0.24 -10.21
CA LEU A 90 -10.59 -0.43 -10.21
C LEU A 90 -11.75 0.53 -10.51
N MET A 91 -11.76 1.72 -9.87
CA MET A 91 -12.81 2.71 -10.06
C MET A 91 -12.81 3.35 -11.45
N THR A 92 -11.67 3.35 -12.15
CA THR A 92 -11.55 3.83 -13.52
C THR A 92 -11.66 2.71 -14.57
N GLY A 93 -11.93 1.47 -14.17
CA GLY A 93 -11.98 0.33 -15.09
C GLY A 93 -10.61 -0.05 -15.68
N CYS A 94 -9.53 0.27 -14.96
CA CYS A 94 -8.15 -0.03 -15.31
C CYS A 94 -7.57 -1.10 -14.38
N GLU A 95 -6.42 -1.64 -14.76
CA GLU A 95 -5.61 -2.52 -13.93
C GLU A 95 -4.32 -1.81 -13.52
N LEU A 96 -3.86 -2.05 -12.28
CA LEU A 96 -2.60 -1.53 -11.80
C LEU A 96 -1.45 -2.46 -12.20
N VAL A 97 -0.58 -2.00 -13.09
CA VAL A 97 0.56 -2.76 -13.58
C VAL A 97 1.87 -2.22 -12.99
N GLU A 98 2.71 -3.11 -12.45
CA GLU A 98 4.05 -2.75 -12.00
C GLU A 98 5.02 -2.70 -13.20
N LEU A 99 5.61 -1.53 -13.45
CA LEU A 99 6.46 -1.29 -14.62
C LEU A 99 7.93 -1.71 -14.44
N SER A 100 8.31 -2.28 -13.30
CA SER A 100 9.71 -2.63 -13.05
C SER A 100 10.13 -3.81 -13.93
N LYS A 101 11.40 -3.82 -14.37
CA LYS A 101 11.97 -4.95 -15.11
C LYS A 101 11.86 -6.25 -14.31
N ASP A 102 12.01 -6.16 -12.99
CA ASP A 102 11.87 -7.30 -12.07
C ASP A 102 10.43 -7.82 -12.04
N ALA A 103 9.43 -6.95 -12.11
CA ALA A 103 8.04 -7.37 -12.25
C ALA A 103 7.82 -8.11 -13.56
N LYS A 104 8.40 -7.60 -14.65
CA LYS A 104 8.30 -8.28 -15.95
C LYS A 104 9.00 -9.64 -15.96
N ILE A 105 10.15 -9.75 -15.30
CA ILE A 105 10.88 -11.02 -15.14
C ILE A 105 10.01 -12.02 -14.35
N ARG A 106 9.44 -11.61 -13.20
CA ARG A 106 8.56 -12.48 -12.39
C ARG A 106 7.36 -13.00 -13.17
N GLU A 107 6.69 -12.11 -13.91
CA GLU A 107 5.55 -12.47 -14.77
C GLU A 107 5.96 -13.52 -15.82
N LEU A 108 7.07 -13.29 -16.52
CA LEU A 108 7.59 -14.21 -17.54
C LEU A 108 8.01 -15.56 -16.93
N GLU A 109 8.62 -15.57 -15.74
CA GLU A 109 8.99 -16.79 -15.02
C GLU A 109 7.75 -17.60 -14.62
N GLU A 110 6.68 -16.94 -14.20
CA GLU A 110 5.42 -17.59 -13.84
C GLU A 110 4.73 -18.21 -15.07
N GLN A 111 4.72 -17.49 -16.20
CA GLN A 111 4.24 -18.02 -17.48
C GLN A 111 5.06 -19.24 -17.94
N LEU A 112 6.39 -19.17 -17.83
CA LEU A 112 7.27 -20.31 -18.16
C LEU A 112 7.01 -21.53 -17.27
N ARG A 113 6.76 -21.33 -15.96
CA ARG A 113 6.40 -22.42 -15.05
C ARG A 113 5.08 -23.07 -15.45
N ALA A 114 4.06 -22.27 -15.73
CA ALA A 114 2.74 -22.78 -16.14
C ALA A 114 2.80 -23.60 -17.44
N LEU A 115 3.55 -23.14 -18.43
CA LEU A 115 3.75 -23.87 -19.69
C LEU A 115 4.53 -25.18 -19.49
N LYS A 116 5.58 -25.17 -18.66
CA LYS A 116 6.37 -26.37 -18.36
C LYS A 116 5.60 -27.41 -17.55
N SER A 117 4.65 -26.99 -16.71
CA SER A 117 3.77 -27.92 -15.98
C SER A 117 2.65 -28.53 -16.84
N ALA A 118 2.39 -27.94 -18.01
CA ALA A 118 1.37 -28.38 -18.95
C ALA A 118 1.93 -29.29 -20.08
N ALA A 119 3.24 -29.54 -20.08
CA ALA A 119 3.96 -30.43 -20.99
C ALA A 119 4.42 -31.69 -20.25
#